data_AF-A0A961TDH7-F1
#
_entry.id   AF-A0A961TDH7-F1
#
_cell.length_a   1.000
_cell.length_b   1.000
_cell.length_c   1.000
_cell.angle_alpha   90.00
_cell.angle_beta   90.00
_cell.angle_gamma   90.00
#
_symmetry.space_group_name_H-M   'P 1'
#
loop_
_entity.id
_entity.type
_entity.pdbx_description
1 polymer ?
#
loop_
_entity_poly.entity_id
_entity_poly.type
_entity_poly.pdbx_seq_one_letter_code
_entity_poly.pdbx_strand_id
1 'polypeptide(L)' 'DDELNAFIEWGPGPRASQALMLTTRARALIQGRLAPSVDDVLALAEPVLQHRMQLSFAARATEPRKTVRDVIADRMRRIG' A
#
# COMPACT_ATOMS: atom_id res chain seq x y z
N ASP A 1 1.03 9.27 11.84
CA ASP A 1 0.51 10.59 11.43
C ASP A 1 -0.99 10.50 11.43
N ASP A 2 -1.60 11.10 12.43
CA ASP A 2 -3.05 11.01 12.66
C ASP A 2 -3.84 11.69 11.54
N GLU A 3 -3.22 12.66 10.86
CA GLU A 3 -3.81 13.40 9.74
C GLU A 3 -4.06 12.52 8.49
N LEU A 4 -3.11 11.66 8.11
CA LEU A 4 -3.32 10.72 6.98
C LEU A 4 -4.29 9.60 7.37
N ASN A 5 -4.28 9.18 8.64
CA ASN A 5 -5.22 8.19 9.14
C ASN A 5 -6.66 8.75 9.13
N ALA A 6 -6.85 10.04 9.37
CA ALA A 6 -8.15 10.72 9.25
C ALA A 6 -8.69 10.72 7.80
N PHE A 7 -7.82 10.53 6.80
CA PHE A 7 -8.21 10.42 5.40
C PHE A 7 -8.57 9.01 4.96
N ILE A 8 -8.35 7.99 5.79
CA ILE A 8 -8.67 6.59 5.47
C ILE A 8 -10.00 6.23 6.13
N GLU A 9 -11.00 5.88 5.32
CA GLU A 9 -12.31 5.42 5.79
C GLU A 9 -12.22 3.97 6.29
N TRP A 10 -11.50 3.13 5.53
CA TRP A 10 -11.12 1.80 5.96
C TRP A 10 -9.82 1.37 5.27
N GLY A 11 -8.98 0.67 6.03
CA GLY A 11 -7.67 0.21 5.59
C GLY A 11 -7.65 -1.23 5.08
N PRO A 12 -6.47 -1.70 4.65
CA PRO A 12 -6.30 -3.07 4.18
C PRO A 12 -6.59 -4.11 5.26
N GLY A 13 -7.54 -5.00 4.98
CA GLY A 13 -7.88 -6.12 5.88
C GLY A 13 -6.89 -7.30 5.80
N PRO A 14 -7.14 -8.39 6.56
CA PRO A 14 -6.23 -9.56 6.64
C PRO A 14 -5.91 -10.22 5.30
N ARG A 15 -6.81 -10.14 4.31
CA ARG A 15 -6.56 -10.67 2.96
C ARG A 15 -5.54 -9.85 2.19
N ALA A 16 -5.45 -8.55 2.45
CA ALA A 16 -4.45 -7.69 1.82
C ALA A 16 -3.05 -8.01 2.33
N SER A 17 -2.87 -8.22 3.64
CA SER A 17 -1.57 -8.59 4.22
C SER A 17 -1.11 -9.97 3.76
N GLN A 18 -2.02 -10.95 3.71
CA GLN A 18 -1.73 -12.28 3.15
C GLN A 18 -1.30 -12.20 1.68
N ALA A 19 -2.02 -11.43 0.87
CA ALA A 19 -1.68 -11.23 -0.53
C ALA A 19 -0.30 -10.57 -0.69
N LEU A 20 -0.02 -9.50 0.07
CA LEU A 20 1.26 -8.81 0.04
C LEU A 20 2.41 -9.74 0.44
N MET A 21 2.24 -10.55 1.50
CA MET A 21 3.24 -11.52 1.92
C MET A 21 3.48 -12.63 0.89
N LEU A 22 2.43 -13.07 0.19
CA LEU A 22 2.56 -14.09 -0.85
C LEU A 22 3.27 -13.52 -2.10
N THR A 23 2.85 -12.35 -2.58
CA THR A 23 3.40 -11.75 -3.80
C THR A 23 4.85 -11.30 -3.61
N THR A 24 5.22 -10.78 -2.44
CA THR A 24 6.62 -10.38 -2.14
C THR A 24 7.57 -11.58 -2.18
N ARG A 25 7.16 -12.72 -1.60
CA ARG A 25 7.93 -13.97 -1.69
C ARG A 25 7.98 -14.51 -3.12
N ALA A 26 6.87 -14.46 -3.84
CA ALA A 26 6.82 -14.89 -5.24
C ALA A 26 7.77 -14.05 -6.12
N ARG A 27 7.77 -12.72 -5.95
CA ARG A 27 8.68 -11.81 -6.67
C ARG A 27 10.15 -12.10 -6.36
N ALA A 28 10.49 -12.29 -5.09
CA ALA A 28 11.84 -12.66 -4.69
C ALA A 28 12.31 -13.96 -5.36
N LEU A 29 11.44 -14.98 -5.34
CA LEU A 29 11.73 -16.28 -5.96
C LEU A 29 11.91 -16.18 -7.47
N ILE A 30 11.04 -15.43 -8.17
CA ILE A 30 11.16 -15.16 -9.61
C ILE A 30 12.49 -14.49 -9.94
N GLN A 31 13.04 -13.69 -9.03
CA GLN A 31 14.33 -13.01 -9.17
C GLN A 31 15.53 -13.84 -8.65
N GLY A 32 15.33 -15.11 -8.31
CA GLY A 32 16.40 -15.99 -7.83
C GLY A 32 16.86 -15.73 -6.39
N ARG A 33 16.13 -14.92 -5.62
CA ARG A 33 16.41 -14.65 -4.21
C ARG A 33 15.61 -15.58 -3.30
N LEU A 34 16.25 -16.10 -2.25
CA LEU A 34 15.62 -17.01 -1.28
C LEU A 34 14.81 -16.28 -0.19
N ALA A 35 14.95 -14.96 -0.10
CA ALA A 35 14.23 -14.13 0.87
C ALA A 35 13.73 -12.84 0.20
N PRO A 36 12.51 -12.37 0.54
CA PRO A 36 12.03 -11.07 0.13
C PRO A 36 12.83 -9.95 0.80
N SER A 37 12.85 -8.81 0.13
CA SER A 37 13.50 -7.57 0.56
C SER A 37 12.48 -6.44 0.65
N VAL A 38 12.90 -5.28 1.16
CA VAL A 38 12.06 -4.07 1.18
C VAL A 38 11.66 -3.66 -0.24
N ASP A 39 12.53 -3.84 -1.24
CA ASP A 39 12.24 -3.53 -2.64
C ASP A 39 11.05 -4.33 -3.18
N ASP A 40 10.85 -5.57 -2.70
CA ASP A 40 9.69 -6.37 -3.07
C ASP A 40 8.40 -5.77 -2.51
N VAL A 41 8.44 -5.27 -1.27
CA VAL A 41 7.31 -4.61 -0.62
C VAL A 41 6.97 -3.31 -1.36
N LEU A 42 7.97 -2.48 -1.63
CA LEU A 42 7.81 -1.22 -2.37
C LEU A 42 7.20 -1.46 -3.76
N ALA A 43 7.67 -2.49 -4.48
CA ALA A 43 7.17 -2.82 -5.81
C ALA A 43 5.74 -3.39 -5.82
N LEU A 44 5.27 -3.98 -4.71
CA LEU A 44 3.99 -4.69 -4.66
C LEU A 44 2.92 -4.00 -3.82
N ALA A 45 3.26 -2.96 -3.06
CA ALA A 45 2.31 -2.24 -2.22
C ALA A 45 1.14 -1.65 -3.03
N GLU A 46 1.42 -0.89 -4.10
CA GLU A 46 0.36 -0.29 -4.93
C GLU A 46 -0.57 -1.35 -5.57
N PRO A 47 -0.06 -2.31 -6.37
CA PRO A 47 -0.94 -3.27 -7.05
C PRO A 47 -1.73 -4.15 -6.08
N VAL A 48 -1.21 -4.42 -4.88
CA VAL A 48 -1.92 -5.23 -3.87
C VAL A 48 -2.97 -4.40 -3.11
N LEU A 49 -2.66 -3.15 -2.75
CA LEU A 49 -3.45 -2.38 -1.79
C LEU A 49 -4.45 -1.41 -2.44
N GLN A 50 -4.25 -0.97 -3.68
CA GLN A 50 -5.02 0.14 -4.29
C GLN A 50 -6.55 -0.07 -4.33
N HIS A 51 -7.02 -1.32 -4.37
CA HIS A 51 -8.44 -1.68 -4.38
C HIS A 51 -8.91 -2.30 -3.06
N ARG A 52 -8.07 -2.23 -2.03
CA ARG A 52 -8.28 -2.87 -0.72
C ARG A 52 -8.26 -1.85 0.42
N MET A 53 -8.52 -0.59 0.11
CA MET A 53 -8.72 0.48 1.08
C MET A 53 -9.56 1.59 0.44
N GLN A 54 -10.16 2.44 1.26
CA GLN A 54 -10.95 3.57 0.81
C GLN A 54 -10.59 4.83 1.59
N LEU A 55 -10.61 5.96 0.89
CA LEU A 55 -10.46 7.27 1.50
C LEU A 55 -11.79 7.81 2.01
N SER A 56 -11.80 8.60 3.07
CA SER A 56 -13.00 9.29 3.57
C SER A 56 -13.55 10.28 2.55
N PHE A 57 -14.83 10.65 2.66
CA PHE A 57 -15.43 11.67 1.78
C PHE A 57 -14.64 12.99 1.83
N ALA A 58 -14.26 13.43 3.03
CA ALA A 58 -13.46 14.64 3.22
C ALA A 58 -12.12 14.57 2.47
N ALA A 59 -11.43 13.43 2.51
CA ALA A 59 -10.18 13.23 1.79
C ALA A 59 -10.35 13.26 0.26
N ARG A 60 -11.50 12.80 -0.25
CA ARG A 60 -11.83 12.83 -1.69
C ARG A 60 -12.22 14.23 -2.18
N ALA A 61 -12.56 15.13 -1.25
CA ALA A 61 -13.00 16.51 -1.51
C ALA A 61 -11.87 17.55 -1.30
N THR A 62 -10.65 17.12 -0.98
CA THR A 62 -9.49 18.02 -0.89
C THR A 62 -9.09 18.55 -2.26
N GLU A 63 -8.42 19.70 -2.28
CA GLU A 63 -7.79 20.31 -3.45
C GLU A 63 -6.26 20.38 -3.22
N PRO A 64 -5.43 19.63 -3.96
CA PRO A 64 -5.80 18.65 -4.98
C PRO A 64 -6.47 17.41 -4.39
N ARG A 65 -7.27 16.73 -5.21
CA ARG A 65 -7.96 15.48 -4.84
C ARG A 65 -6.93 14.41 -4.49
N LYS A 66 -7.01 13.86 -3.27
CA LYS A 66 -6.23 12.69 -2.89
C LYS A 66 -6.84 11.39 -3.41
N THR A 67 -5.99 10.47 -3.80
CA THR A 67 -6.33 9.10 -4.20
C THR A 67 -5.70 8.08 -3.26
N VAL A 68 -6.21 6.85 -3.30
CA VAL A 68 -5.60 5.74 -2.56
C VAL A 68 -4.14 5.52 -2.98
N ARG A 69 -3.82 5.72 -4.26
CA ARG A 69 -2.45 5.59 -4.78
C ARG A 69 -1.52 6.63 -4.15
N ASP A 70 -1.98 7.86 -3.97
CA ASP A 70 -1.19 8.90 -3.31
C ASP A 70 -0.87 8.52 -1.86
N VAL A 71 -1.85 7.97 -1.14
CA VAL A 71 -1.66 7.50 0.25
C VAL A 71 -0.66 6.33 0.30
N ILE A 72 -0.73 5.39 -0.66
CA ILE A 72 0.23 4.28 -0.74
C ILE A 72 1.63 4.83 -1.04
N ALA A 73 1.77 5.72 -2.02
CA ALA A 73 3.03 6.33 -2.39
C ALA A 73 3.65 7.12 -1.23
N ASP A 74 2.84 7.90 -0.49
CA ASP A 74 3.26 8.61 0.73
C ASP A 74 3.82 7.66 1.78
N ARG A 75 3.17 6.50 1.99
CA ARG A 75 3.65 5.51 2.96
C ARG A 75 4.90 4.78 2.47
N MET A 76 5.00 4.46 1.20
CA MET A 76 6.18 3.78 0.64
C MET A 76 7.44 4.66 0.70
N ARG A 77 7.30 5.97 0.46
CA ARG A 77 8.41 6.95 0.62
C ARG A 77 9.00 7.04 2.02
N ARG A 78 8.29 6.55 3.05
CA ARG A 78 8.79 6.55 4.43
C ARG A 78 9.54 5.27 4.81
N ILE A 79 9.36 4.21 4.03
CA ILE A 79 9.97 2.90 4.27
C ILE A 79 11.34 2.81 3.59
N GLY A 80 11.51 3.50 2.45
CA GLY A 80 12.77 3.66 1.73
C GLY A 80 13.51 4.93 2.11
#